data_AF-A0A544ZJC1-F1
#
_entry.id   AF-A0A544ZJC1-F1
#
_cell.length_a   1.000
_cell.length_b   1.000
_cell.length_c   1.000
_cell.angle_alpha   90.00
_cell.angle_beta   90.00
_cell.angle_gamma   90.00
#
_symmetry.space_group_name_H-M   'P 1'
#
loop_
_entity.id
_entity.type
_entity.pdbx_description
1 polymer ?
#
loop_
_entity_poly.entity_id
_entity_poly.type
_entity_poly.pdbx_seq_one_letter_code
_entity_poly.pdbx_strand_id
1 'polypeptide(L)'
;MSHPSSVTPDGEAIMTEHFISTPALLDTCHRCGRPILAAHSQGLLARADPAPIDPADELAALIAGRMTYDIHPIGLPRKPYLVHRTQFRIRAPRKWTVVAEHQCPPGPHFPPPRKPAVHLEIPIAPPTPDQPPY
;
A
#
# COMPACT_ATOMS: atom_id res chain seq x y z
N MET A 1 -41.59 32.49 33.24
CA MET A 1 -40.25 32.05 33.71
C MET A 1 -39.85 30.87 32.82
N SER A 2 -39.49 31.13 31.56
CA SER A 2 -38.12 31.37 31.08
C SER A 2 -37.25 30.10 31.13
N HIS A 3 -37.17 29.42 29.98
CA HIS A 3 -36.11 28.48 29.64
C HIS A 3 -34.75 29.18 29.64
N PRO A 4 -33.67 28.40 29.79
CA PRO A 4 -32.66 28.47 28.73
C PRO A 4 -32.36 27.12 28.10
N SER A 5 -32.49 27.12 26.78
CA SER A 5 -31.91 26.17 25.84
C SER A 5 -30.39 26.12 26.00
N SER A 6 -29.82 24.94 26.22
CA SER A 6 -28.38 24.72 26.03
C SER A 6 -28.10 24.41 24.57
N VAL A 7 -27.49 25.39 23.93
CA VAL A 7 -26.90 25.39 22.58
C VAL A 7 -25.82 24.30 22.52
N THR A 8 -25.90 23.42 21.52
CA THR A 8 -24.79 22.54 21.12
C THR A 8 -23.67 23.40 20.53
N PRO A 9 -22.43 23.36 21.03
CA PRO A 9 -21.30 23.85 20.25
C PRO A 9 -21.08 22.87 19.09
N ASP A 10 -21.00 23.42 17.89
CA ASP A 10 -20.72 22.71 16.66
C ASP A 10 -19.59 21.70 16.87
N GLY A 11 -19.92 20.44 16.66
CA GLY A 11 -18.97 19.35 16.57
C GLY A 11 -18.12 19.53 15.32
N GLU A 12 -17.22 20.50 15.34
CA GLU A 12 -16.05 20.53 14.48
C GLU A 12 -15.29 19.24 14.77
N ALA A 13 -15.49 18.24 13.91
CA ALA A 13 -14.64 17.07 13.87
C ALA A 13 -13.21 17.57 13.63
N ILE A 14 -12.41 17.60 14.69
CA ILE A 14 -10.97 17.82 14.60
C ILE A 14 -10.45 16.72 13.66
N MET A 15 -10.12 17.11 12.44
CA MET A 15 -9.41 16.27 11.46
C MET A 15 -7.98 16.02 11.97
N THR A 16 -7.84 15.15 12.96
CA THR A 16 -6.60 14.43 13.18
C THR A 16 -6.50 13.32 12.13
N GLU A 17 -6.25 13.71 10.88
CA GLU A 17 -5.71 12.80 9.87
C GLU A 17 -4.28 12.45 10.30
N HIS A 18 -4.18 11.51 11.23
CA HIS A 18 -2.91 10.89 11.55
C HIS A 18 -2.39 10.24 10.25
N PHE A 19 -1.10 10.45 9.94
CA PHE A 19 -0.37 9.79 8.85
C PHE A 19 -0.32 8.27 9.05
N ILE A 20 -1.47 7.61 9.02
CA ILE A 20 -1.66 6.20 9.31
C ILE A 20 -1.19 5.41 8.11
N SER A 21 -0.41 4.37 8.39
CA SER A 21 -0.12 3.34 7.42
C SER A 21 -0.95 2.11 7.76
N THR A 22 -1.62 1.53 6.77
CA THR A 22 -2.38 0.29 6.94
C THR A 22 -1.67 -0.86 6.25
N PRO A 23 -1.90 -2.12 6.69
CA PRO A 23 -1.51 -3.27 5.91
C PRO A 23 -2.05 -3.20 4.48
N ALA A 24 -1.28 -3.72 3.53
CA ALA A 24 -1.70 -3.93 2.16
C ALA A 24 -2.68 -5.10 2.09
N LEU A 25 -3.79 -4.88 1.39
CA LEU A 25 -4.79 -5.89 1.09
C LEU A 25 -4.81 -6.18 -0.41
N LEU A 26 -5.09 -7.42 -0.78
CA LEU A 26 -5.35 -7.76 -2.16
C LEU A 26 -6.78 -7.32 -2.49
N ASP A 27 -6.92 -6.40 -3.44
CA ASP A 27 -8.20 -5.87 -3.89
C ASP A 27 -8.27 -5.92 -5.43
N THR A 28 -9.39 -5.48 -5.99
CA THR A 28 -9.62 -5.39 -7.43
C THR A 28 -9.79 -3.93 -7.83
N CYS A 29 -9.02 -3.47 -8.82
CA CYS A 29 -9.17 -2.12 -9.33
C CYS A 29 -10.56 -1.93 -9.96
N HIS A 30 -11.33 -0.97 -9.45
CA HIS A 30 -12.70 -0.70 -9.95
C HIS A 30 -12.74 -0.21 -11.41
N ARG A 31 -11.62 0.31 -11.91
CA ARG A 31 -11.53 0.82 -13.27
C ARG A 31 -11.19 -0.30 -14.25
N CYS A 32 -10.09 -1.02 -14.07
CA CYS A 32 -9.67 -2.04 -15.05
C CYS A 32 -9.95 -3.49 -14.64
N GLY A 33 -10.40 -3.74 -13.43
CA GLY A 33 -10.68 -5.08 -12.90
C GLY A 33 -9.47 -5.94 -12.58
N ARG A 34 -8.26 -5.40 -12.71
CA ARG A 34 -7.03 -6.14 -12.38
C ARG A 34 -6.83 -6.21 -10.86
N PRO A 35 -6.19 -7.26 -10.35
CA PRO A 35 -5.81 -7.34 -8.95
C PRO A 35 -4.80 -6.24 -8.61
N ILE A 36 -4.97 -5.62 -7.44
CA ILE A 36 -4.09 -4.58 -6.92
C ILE A 36 -3.79 -4.83 -5.43
N LEU A 37 -2.67 -4.30 -4.96
CA LEU A 37 -2.42 -4.12 -3.54
C LEU A 37 -2.91 -2.72 -3.15
N ALA A 38 -3.80 -2.64 -2.16
CA ALA A 38 -4.33 -1.38 -1.64
C ALA A 38 -3.92 -1.19 -0.17
N ALA A 39 -3.34 -0.04 0.14
CA ALA A 39 -2.94 0.33 1.51
C ALA A 39 -2.98 1.86 1.68
N HIS A 40 -3.08 2.36 2.91
CA HIS A 40 -2.59 3.69 3.21
C HIS A 40 -1.09 3.61 3.51
N SER A 41 -0.30 4.43 2.84
CA SER A 41 1.13 4.60 3.07
C SER A 41 1.35 6.05 3.49
N GLN A 42 1.71 6.26 4.76
CA GLN A 42 1.89 7.61 5.31
C GLN A 42 0.68 8.51 5.05
N GLY A 43 -0.54 8.02 5.32
CA GLY A 43 -1.79 8.75 5.08
C GLY A 43 -2.26 8.84 3.62
N LEU A 44 -1.41 8.50 2.64
CA LEU A 44 -1.79 8.51 1.23
C LEU A 44 -2.28 7.13 0.77
N LEU A 45 -3.37 7.10 0.00
CA LEU A 45 -3.85 5.86 -0.59
C LEU A 45 -2.87 5.38 -1.67
N ALA A 46 -2.17 4.29 -1.40
CA ALA A 46 -1.30 3.61 -2.34
C ALA A 46 -2.05 2.44 -3.00
N ARG A 47 -1.97 2.37 -4.33
CA ARG A 47 -2.47 1.25 -5.14
C ARG A 47 -1.31 0.74 -5.98
N ALA A 48 -0.91 -0.51 -5.82
CA ALA A 48 0.21 -1.10 -6.55
C ALA A 48 -0.21 -2.35 -7.32
N ASP A 49 0.46 -2.62 -8.43
CA ASP A 49 0.35 -3.92 -9.11
C ASP A 49 1.00 -5.00 -8.22
N PRO A 50 0.39 -6.18 -8.02
CA PRO A 50 0.95 -7.21 -7.15
C PRO A 50 2.18 -7.91 -7.76
N ALA A 51 2.47 -7.66 -9.04
CA ALA A 51 3.60 -8.25 -9.74
C ALA A 51 4.92 -7.60 -9.28
N PRO A 52 5.92 -8.40 -8.85
CA PRO A 52 7.23 -7.89 -8.52
C PRO A 52 7.91 -7.33 -9.77
N ILE A 53 8.63 -6.21 -9.62
CA ILE A 53 9.40 -5.58 -10.70
C ILE A 53 10.89 -5.71 -10.43
N ASP A 54 11.71 -5.81 -11.47
CA ASP A 54 13.18 -5.78 -11.36
C ASP A 54 13.71 -4.31 -11.33
N PRO A 55 15.03 -4.05 -11.29
CA PRO A 55 15.55 -2.69 -11.33
C PRO A 55 15.33 -1.95 -12.66
N ALA A 56 15.31 -2.66 -13.78
CA ALA A 56 15.07 -2.05 -15.09
C ALA A 56 13.60 -1.62 -15.23
N ASP A 57 12.69 -2.48 -14.78
CA ASP A 57 11.26 -2.18 -14.71
C ASP A 57 10.94 -1.08 -13.68
N GLU A 58 11.69 -1.01 -12.58
CA GLU A 58 11.59 0.09 -11.61
C GLU A 58 11.96 1.43 -12.26
N LEU A 59 13.06 1.48 -13.02
CA LEU A 59 13.44 2.67 -13.77
C LEU A 59 12.37 3.05 -14.81
N ALA A 60 11.84 2.07 -15.56
CA ALA A 60 10.78 2.32 -16.53
C ALA A 60 9.50 2.87 -15.87
N ALA A 61 9.13 2.35 -14.70
CA ALA A 61 8.00 2.86 -13.92
C ALA A 61 8.21 4.32 -13.49
N LEU A 62 9.39 4.67 -12.98
CA LEU A 62 9.72 6.04 -12.58
C LEU A 62 9.72 7.02 -13.76
N ILE A 63 10.25 6.62 -14.92
CA ILE A 63 10.20 7.42 -16.16
C ILE A 63 8.75 7.64 -16.60
N ALA A 64 7.89 6.64 -16.43
CA ALA A 64 6.45 6.75 -16.69
C ALA A 64 5.68 7.55 -15.62
N GLY A 65 6.37 8.11 -14.62
CA GLY A 65 5.76 8.89 -13.53
C GLY A 65 5.00 8.03 -12.50
N ARG A 66 5.23 6.71 -12.49
CA ARG A 66 4.62 5.79 -11.53
C ARG A 66 5.48 5.72 -10.27
N MET A 67 4.85 5.80 -9.10
CA MET A 67 5.54 5.57 -7.83
C MET A 67 5.93 4.09 -7.69
N THR A 68 6.95 3.80 -6.89
CA THR A 68 7.37 2.42 -6.58
C THR A 68 7.41 2.20 -5.08
N TYR A 69 7.12 0.97 -4.64
CA TYR A 69 6.93 0.64 -3.24
C TYR A 69 7.68 -0.63 -2.87
N ASP A 70 8.32 -0.64 -1.70
CA ASP A 70 8.74 -1.86 -1.02
C ASP A 70 7.53 -2.53 -0.38
N ILE A 71 7.39 -3.85 -0.53
CA ILE A 71 6.50 -4.66 0.30
C ILE A 71 7.24 -5.00 1.59
N HIS A 72 7.03 -4.19 2.63
CA HIS A 72 7.68 -4.36 3.91
C HIS A 72 6.83 -5.25 4.84
N PRO A 73 7.31 -6.43 5.27
CA PRO A 73 6.64 -7.17 6.34
C PRO A 73 6.85 -6.44 7.67
N ILE A 74 5.77 -6.12 8.39
CA ILE A 74 5.82 -5.46 9.70
C ILE A 74 4.88 -6.20 10.67
N GLY A 75 5.30 -6.30 11.94
CA GLY A 75 4.51 -6.86 13.04
C GLY A 75 4.57 -8.38 13.19
N LEU A 76 3.82 -8.89 14.18
CA LEU A 76 3.60 -10.30 14.46
C LEU A 76 2.09 -10.54 14.69
N PRO A 77 1.37 -11.29 13.83
CA PRO A 77 1.84 -11.89 12.58
C PRO A 77 2.30 -10.83 11.56
N ARG A 78 3.23 -11.21 10.67
CA ARG A 78 3.78 -10.29 9.66
C ARG A 78 2.72 -9.92 8.65
N LYS A 79 2.43 -8.63 8.55
CA LYS A 79 1.53 -8.07 7.53
C LYS A 79 2.33 -7.26 6.50
N PRO A 80 1.99 -7.32 5.20
CA PRO A 80 2.63 -6.49 4.18
C PRO A 80 2.23 -5.03 4.37
N TYR A 81 3.16 -4.10 4.22
CA TYR A 81 2.91 -2.66 4.10
C TYR A 81 3.58 -2.15 2.83
N LEU A 82 2.91 -1.23 2.12
CA LEU A 82 3.52 -0.53 0.99
C LEU A 82 4.32 0.65 1.52
N VAL A 83 5.63 0.65 1.32
CA VAL A 83 6.51 1.74 1.72
C VAL A 83 7.09 2.40 0.49
N HIS A 84 6.76 3.66 0.27
CA HIS A 84 7.22 4.42 -0.89
C HIS A 84 8.76 4.43 -0.98
N ARG A 85 9.29 4.12 -2.17
CA ARG A 85 10.72 4.11 -2.44
C ARG A 85 11.19 5.49 -2.87
N THR A 86 11.59 6.29 -1.87
CA THR A 86 12.28 7.56 -2.10
C THR A 86 13.66 7.35 -2.73
N GLN A 87 14.30 8.44 -3.19
CA GLN A 87 15.65 8.37 -3.77
C GLN A 87 16.68 7.68 -2.87
N PHE A 88 16.52 7.75 -1.54
CA PHE A 88 17.40 7.09 -0.58
C PHE A 88 17.20 5.57 -0.57
N ARG A 89 15.96 5.10 -0.67
CA ARG A 89 15.62 3.66 -0.74
C ARG A 89 15.95 3.05 -2.09
N ILE A 90 15.82 3.84 -3.16
CA ILE A 90 16.23 3.43 -4.52
C ILE A 90 17.74 3.16 -4.56
N ARG A 91 18.55 4.00 -3.91
CA ARG A 91 20.01 3.83 -3.85
C ARG A 91 20.48 2.75 -2.88
N ALA A 92 19.66 2.37 -1.91
CA ALA A 92 20.00 1.34 -0.94
C ALA A 92 19.89 -0.07 -1.57
N PRO A 93 20.60 -1.08 -1.01
CA PRO A 93 20.43 -2.46 -1.44
C PRO A 93 18.97 -2.90 -1.39
N ARG A 94 18.50 -3.56 -2.46
CA ARG A 94 17.12 -4.02 -2.57
C ARG A 94 16.90 -5.24 -1.66
N LYS A 95 16.40 -4.98 -0.45
CA LYS A 95 16.09 -6.00 0.56
C LYS A 95 14.71 -6.65 0.38
N TRP A 96 13.75 -5.90 -0.12
CA TRP A 96 12.35 -6.30 -0.19
C TRP A 96 11.85 -6.40 -1.62
N THR A 97 10.75 -7.11 -1.82
CA THR A 97 10.03 -7.13 -3.09
C THR A 97 9.55 -5.73 -3.43
N VAL A 98 9.87 -5.27 -4.63
CA VAL A 98 9.43 -3.96 -5.12
C VAL A 98 8.27 -4.15 -6.09
N VAL A 99 7.28 -3.28 -5.98
CA VAL A 99 6.11 -3.22 -6.87
C VAL A 99 5.91 -1.80 -7.38
N ALA A 100 5.32 -1.66 -8.55
CA ALA A 100 4.99 -0.36 -9.15
C ALA A 100 3.55 0.04 -8.82
N GLU A 101 3.29 1.35 -8.77
CA GLU A 101 1.97 1.93 -8.66
C GLU A 101 1.06 1.45 -9.80
N HIS A 102 -0.15 1.05 -9.46
CA HIS A 102 -1.11 0.53 -10.43
C HIS A 102 -1.54 1.61 -11.41
N GLN A 103 -1.32 1.36 -12.70
CA GLN A 103 -1.81 2.22 -13.77
C GLN A 103 -2.82 1.45 -14.63
N CYS A 104 -4.03 1.97 -14.72
CA CYS A 104 -5.04 1.40 -15.61
C CYS A 104 -4.64 1.64 -17.07
N PRO A 105 -4.87 0.66 -17.97
CA PRO A 105 -4.73 0.90 -19.40
C PRO A 105 -5.69 2.01 -19.85
N PRO A 106 -5.34 2.83 -20.85
CA PRO A 106 -6.24 3.83 -21.39
C PRO A 106 -7.44 3.19 -22.09
N GLY A 107 -8.59 3.87 -22.09
CA GLY A 107 -9.80 3.44 -22.79
C GLY A 107 -11.07 3.42 -21.92
N PRO A 108 -12.23 3.09 -22.51
CA PRO A 108 -13.47 2.89 -21.76
C PRO A 108 -13.35 1.65 -20.87
N HIS A 109 -13.89 1.78 -19.67
CA HIS A 109 -13.79 0.77 -18.63
C HIS A 109 -15.18 0.31 -18.22
N PHE A 110 -15.43 -0.99 -18.28
CA PHE A 110 -16.60 -1.60 -17.66
C PHE A 110 -16.20 -2.03 -16.24
N PRO A 111 -16.75 -1.40 -15.18
CA PRO A 111 -16.39 -1.77 -13.82
C PRO A 111 -16.84 -3.21 -13.57
N PRO A 112 -15.94 -4.14 -13.21
CA PRO A 112 -16.36 -5.49 -12.84
C PRO A 112 -17.14 -5.47 -11.52
N PRO A 113 -17.90 -6.53 -11.22
CA PRO A 113 -18.54 -6.69 -9.92
C PRO A 113 -17.51 -6.63 -8.79
N ARG A 114 -17.86 -5.92 -7.71
CA ARG A 114 -16.98 -5.70 -6.56
C ARG A 114 -16.69 -7.02 -5.85
N LYS A 115 -15.41 -7.38 -5.74
CA LYS A 115 -14.94 -8.45 -4.85
C LYS A 115 -14.46 -7.82 -3.54
N PRO A 116 -14.71 -8.44 -2.37
CA PRO A 116 -14.17 -7.97 -1.10
C PRO A 116 -12.64 -8.10 -1.10
N ALA A 117 -11.97 -7.13 -0.48
CA ALA A 117 -10.53 -7.18 -0.29
C ALA A 117 -10.16 -8.35 0.63
N VAL A 118 -9.04 -9.01 0.33
CA VAL A 118 -8.55 -10.18 1.06
C VAL A 118 -7.26 -9.81 1.81
N HIS A 119 -7.18 -10.21 3.08
CA HIS A 119 -5.98 -10.06 3.88
C HIS A 119 -4.86 -10.98 3.36
N LEU A 120 -3.68 -10.40 3.15
CA LEU A 120 -2.48 -11.14 2.77
C LEU A 120 -1.69 -11.51 4.01
N GLU A 121 -1.41 -12.80 4.16
CA GLU A 121 -0.45 -13.31 5.13
C GLU A 121 0.88 -13.57 4.41
N ILE A 122 1.98 -13.03 4.95
CA ILE A 122 3.32 -13.34 4.46
C ILE A 122 3.81 -14.58 5.21
N PRO A 123 4.07 -15.70 4.52
CA PRO A 123 4.67 -16.87 5.16
C PRO A 123 5.98 -16.48 5.84
N ILE A 124 6.16 -16.92 7.09
CA ILE A 124 7.47 -16.83 7.74
C ILE A 124 8.34 -17.89 7.07
N ALA A 125 9.32 -17.47 6.27
CA ALA A 125 10.35 -18.39 5.79
C ALA A 125 10.97 -19.08 7.02
N PRO A 126 11.10 -20.42 7.03
CA PRO A 126 11.75 -21.10 8.14
C PRO A 126 13.16 -20.51 8.33
N PRO A 127 13.64 -20.37 9.57
CA PRO A 127 14.98 -19.85 9.81
C PRO A 127 15.97 -20.69 9.00
N THR A 128 16.83 -20.02 8.22
CA THR A 128 17.96 -20.69 7.58
C THR A 128 18.78 -21.31 8.72
N PRO A 129 19.05 -22.62 8.72
CA PRO A 129 19.88 -23.22 9.76
C PRO A 129 21.23 -22.50 9.77
N ASP A 130 21.66 -22.05 10.95
CA ASP A 130 22.96 -21.41 11.17
C ASP A 130 24.06 -22.32 10.60
N GLN A 131 24.60 -21.98 9.43
CA GLN A 131 25.85 -22.57 8.97
C GLN A 131 26.97 -21.91 9.77
N PRO A 132 27.73 -22.66 10.60
CA PRO A 132 28.85 -22.08 11.31
C PRO A 132 29.89 -21.55 10.30
N PRO A 133 30.54 -20.41 10.57
CA PRO A 133 31.66 -19.96 9.76
C PRO A 133 32.77 -21.02 9.85
N TYR A 134 33.27 -21.46 8.69
CA TYR A 134 34.44 -22.33 8.58
C TYR A 134 35.70 -21.66 9.15
#